data_AF-A0A075FH65-F1
#
_entry.id   AF-A0A075FH65-F1
#
_cell.length_a   1.000
_cell.length_b   1.000
_cell.length_c   1.000
_cell.angle_alpha   90.00
_cell.angle_beta   90.00
_cell.angle_gamma   90.00
#
_symmetry.space_group_name_H-M   'P 1'
#
loop_
_entity.id
_entity.type
_entity.pdbx_description
1 polymer ?
#
loop_
_entity_poly.entity_id
_entity_poly.type
_entity_poly.pdbx_seq_one_letter_code
_entity_poly.pdbx_strand_id
1 'polypeptide(L)'
;MRKSLGRRIDGLAKWLLRFRVVSVPARVVANSSYAWSFISRTDRIRANRLRDRLTQGELPEHVSIIMDGNRRFAWSSNLERDLGHHQGKEKLKEVMDWVLDLGIPYFTVYALSTENMRERSEDELGSLYDLYVAGLDEIAEDPRIHSRGVRVQAVGRLDSLPSRVREAIDRAQSRTASHSDFLFTVCLAYGGREEIVDAVREVAAEHASGDLALESIDSAQISSKMYTADLPDPDLVIRTSGEERISNFLLWQIAYSELHFTDVHWPSFSKNDLYEAIDSYQNRGRRYGE
;
A
#
# COMPACT_ATOMS: atom_id res chain seq x y z
N MET A 1 25.26 18.24 34.51
CA MET A 1 25.16 17.02 35.37
C MET A 1 24.43 15.83 34.74
N ARG A 2 23.29 15.99 34.04
CA ARG A 2 22.52 14.87 33.43
C ARG A 2 23.26 14.05 32.34
N LYS A 3 24.11 14.65 31.51
CA LYS A 3 24.87 13.95 30.45
C LYS A 3 25.98 13.01 30.97
N SER A 4 26.48 13.23 32.19
CA SER A 4 27.53 12.39 32.82
C SER A 4 26.94 11.10 33.39
N LEU A 5 25.75 11.19 33.99
CA LEU A 5 25.06 10.04 34.59
C LEU A 5 24.63 9.02 33.53
N GLY A 6 24.12 9.48 32.38
CA GLY A 6 23.71 8.61 31.27
C GLY A 6 24.87 7.80 30.67
N ARG A 7 26.05 8.41 30.50
CA ARG A 7 27.24 7.68 29.98
C ARG A 7 27.77 6.63 30.95
N ARG A 8 27.63 6.85 32.26
CA ARG A 8 28.05 5.87 33.30
C ARG A 8 27.10 4.67 33.37
N ILE A 9 25.80 4.90 33.20
CA ILE A 9 24.79 3.83 33.13
C ILE A 9 24.99 2.99 31.86
N ASP A 10 25.23 3.65 30.71
CA ASP A 10 25.46 2.99 29.43
C ASP A 10 26.78 2.16 29.41
N GLY A 11 27.82 2.67 30.09
CA GLY A 11 29.07 1.95 30.31
C GLY A 11 28.93 0.71 31.20
N LEU A 12 28.12 0.80 32.27
CA LEU A 12 27.79 -0.33 33.14
C LEU A 12 26.98 -1.41 32.41
N ALA A 13 26.00 -1.01 31.61
CA ALA A 13 25.19 -1.93 30.80
C ALA A 13 26.04 -2.69 29.76
N LYS A 14 26.93 -1.98 29.04
CA LYS A 14 27.87 -2.60 28.08
C LYS A 14 28.88 -3.53 28.76
N TRP A 15 29.31 -3.19 29.98
CA TRP A 15 30.23 -4.04 30.75
C TRP A 15 29.55 -5.32 31.26
N LEU A 16 28.30 -5.25 31.73
CA LEU A 16 27.52 -6.40 32.18
C LEU A 16 27.19 -7.38 31.03
N LEU A 17 26.89 -6.87 29.83
CA LEU A 17 26.60 -7.68 28.64
C LEU A 17 27.82 -8.46 28.09
N ARG A 18 29.05 -8.08 28.49
CA ARG A 18 30.29 -8.80 28.13
C ARG A 18 30.43 -10.14 28.86
N PHE A 19 29.72 -10.35 29.97
CA PHE A 19 29.76 -11.60 30.72
C PHE A 19 28.71 -12.59 30.20
N ARG A 20 29.16 -13.77 29.77
CA ARG A 20 28.32 -14.87 29.24
C ARG A 20 27.25 -15.35 30.23
N VAL A 21 27.46 -15.09 31.52
CA VAL A 21 26.54 -15.41 32.63
C VAL A 21 25.33 -14.45 32.68
N VAL A 22 25.40 -13.26 32.09
CA VAL A 22 24.30 -12.27 32.04
C VAL A 22 23.60 -12.28 30.68
N SER A 23 24.33 -12.53 29.59
CA SER A 23 23.76 -12.56 28.23
C SER A 23 22.92 -13.80 27.93
N VAL A 24 23.23 -14.95 28.57
CA VAL A 24 22.43 -16.18 28.43
C VAL A 24 21.06 -16.06 29.13
N PRO A 25 20.94 -15.60 30.40
CA PRO A 25 19.64 -15.31 31.01
C PRO A 25 18.86 -14.23 30.28
N ALA A 26 19.51 -13.14 29.83
CA ALA A 26 18.82 -12.08 29.09
C ALA A 26 18.22 -12.57 27.76
N ARG A 27 18.92 -13.46 27.05
CA ARG A 27 18.44 -14.08 25.80
C ARG A 27 17.32 -15.10 26.06
N VAL A 28 17.38 -15.84 27.17
CA VAL A 28 16.30 -16.76 27.61
C VAL A 28 15.05 -15.99 28.08
N VAL A 29 15.23 -14.87 28.79
CA VAL A 29 14.14 -13.99 29.22
C VAL A 29 13.51 -13.29 28.02
N ALA A 30 14.30 -12.74 27.09
CA ALA A 30 13.79 -12.11 25.87
C ALA A 30 13.05 -13.11 24.94
N ASN A 31 13.48 -14.37 24.91
CA ASN A 31 12.81 -15.44 24.17
C ASN A 31 11.73 -16.19 24.99
N SER A 32 11.39 -15.71 26.20
CA SER A 32 10.33 -16.32 27.00
C SER A 32 8.95 -15.91 26.48
N SER A 33 7.98 -16.81 26.60
CA SER A 33 6.57 -16.53 26.26
C SER A 33 6.01 -15.34 27.04
N TYR A 34 6.53 -15.08 28.25
CA TYR A 34 6.15 -13.95 29.09
C TYR A 34 6.71 -12.62 28.57
N ALA A 35 7.96 -12.59 28.10
CA ALA A 35 8.53 -11.39 27.48
C ALA A 35 7.85 -11.09 26.14
N TRP A 36 7.60 -12.10 25.31
CA TRP A 36 6.80 -11.95 24.09
C TRP A 36 5.36 -11.48 24.39
N SER A 37 4.72 -12.04 25.43
CA SER A 37 3.40 -11.57 25.88
C SER A 37 3.42 -10.14 26.42
N PHE A 38 4.51 -9.71 27.06
CA PHE A 38 4.63 -8.35 27.58
C PHE A 38 4.92 -7.35 26.45
N ILE A 39 5.86 -7.67 25.56
CA ILE A 39 6.22 -6.86 24.38
C ILE A 39 4.99 -6.69 23.47
N SER A 40 4.30 -7.78 23.14
CA SER A 40 3.07 -7.72 22.34
C SER A 40 1.96 -6.90 23.01
N ARG A 41 1.84 -6.95 24.35
CA ARG A 41 0.90 -6.08 25.08
C ARG A 41 1.32 -4.61 25.02
N THR A 42 2.61 -4.30 25.17
CA THR A 42 3.09 -2.92 25.10
C THR A 42 2.98 -2.34 23.70
N ASP A 43 3.27 -3.14 22.67
CA ASP A 43 3.12 -2.75 21.27
C ASP A 43 1.65 -2.52 20.92
N ARG A 44 0.75 -3.38 21.41
CA ARG A 44 -0.69 -3.17 21.26
C ARG A 44 -1.18 -1.89 21.95
N ILE A 45 -0.71 -1.60 23.17
CA ILE A 45 -1.06 -0.36 23.87
C ILE A 45 -0.53 0.86 23.11
N ARG A 46 0.69 0.76 22.57
CA ARG A 46 1.31 1.83 21.78
C ARG A 46 0.54 2.07 20.48
N ALA A 47 0.20 1.00 19.75
CA ALA A 47 -0.60 1.08 18.53
C ALA A 47 -1.99 1.66 18.78
N ASN A 48 -2.66 1.27 19.87
CA ASN A 48 -3.97 1.84 20.23
C ASN A 48 -3.88 3.33 20.58
N ARG A 49 -2.87 3.73 21.36
CA ARG A 49 -2.65 5.17 21.68
C ARG A 49 -2.32 5.97 20.43
N LEU A 50 -1.52 5.39 19.52
CA LEU A 50 -1.20 6.02 18.25
C LEU A 50 -2.47 6.18 17.41
N ARG A 51 -3.28 5.13 17.27
CA ARG A 51 -4.60 5.20 16.60
C ARG A 51 -5.46 6.31 17.18
N ASP A 52 -5.65 6.33 18.49
CA ASP A 52 -6.52 7.32 19.15
C ASP A 52 -6.02 8.75 18.89
N ARG A 53 -4.69 8.95 18.85
CA ARG A 53 -4.09 10.24 18.46
C ARG A 53 -4.33 10.56 16.99
N LEU A 54 -4.14 9.60 16.10
CA LEU A 54 -4.33 9.79 14.66
C LEU A 54 -5.78 10.16 14.33
N THR A 55 -6.75 9.49 14.98
CA THR A 55 -8.18 9.77 14.80
C THR A 55 -8.61 11.13 15.35
N GLN A 56 -7.74 11.83 16.11
CA GLN A 56 -7.96 13.22 16.51
C GLN A 56 -7.30 14.24 15.58
N GLY A 57 -6.48 13.79 14.63
CA GLY A 57 -5.92 14.62 13.57
C GLY A 57 -6.67 14.44 12.26
N GLU A 58 -6.30 15.23 11.25
CA GLU A 58 -6.79 15.07 9.88
C GLU A 58 -6.18 13.80 9.27
N LEU A 59 -7.02 12.85 8.88
CA LEU A 59 -6.58 11.65 8.17
C LEU A 59 -6.50 11.95 6.68
N PRO A 60 -5.60 11.30 5.92
CA PRO A 60 -5.66 11.34 4.47
C PRO A 60 -7.00 10.76 4.00
N GLU A 61 -7.62 11.38 3.00
CA GLU A 61 -8.82 10.85 2.34
C GLU A 61 -8.46 9.69 1.40
N HIS A 62 -7.29 9.78 0.76
CA HIS A 62 -6.81 8.76 -0.17
C HIS A 62 -5.38 8.30 0.16
N VAL A 63 -5.25 7.03 0.52
CA VAL A 63 -3.95 6.36 0.71
C VAL A 63 -3.65 5.44 -0.48
N SER A 64 -2.44 5.56 -1.03
CA SER A 64 -1.95 4.69 -2.09
C SER A 64 -0.70 3.93 -1.66
N ILE A 65 -0.57 2.64 -2.00
CA ILE A 65 0.58 1.82 -1.58
C ILE A 65 1.25 1.08 -2.74
N ILE A 66 2.56 1.25 -2.86
CA ILE A 66 3.45 0.44 -3.70
C ILE A 66 3.97 -0.74 -2.88
N MET A 67 3.42 -1.93 -3.12
CA MET A 67 3.65 -3.17 -2.35
C MET A 67 4.94 -3.90 -2.77
N ASP A 68 6.10 -3.28 -2.53
CA ASP A 68 7.41 -3.80 -2.92
C ASP A 68 8.05 -4.67 -1.79
N GLY A 69 8.97 -5.54 -2.16
CA GLY A 69 9.74 -6.39 -1.22
C GLY A 69 9.32 -7.84 -1.13
N ASN A 70 8.26 -8.28 -1.83
CA ASN A 70 7.77 -9.67 -1.79
C ASN A 70 8.86 -10.71 -2.12
N ARG A 71 9.58 -10.54 -3.24
CA ARG A 71 10.66 -11.46 -3.64
C ARG A 71 11.84 -11.45 -2.67
N ARG A 72 12.23 -10.26 -2.18
CA ARG A 72 13.33 -10.09 -1.22
C ARG A 72 13.02 -10.74 0.12
N PHE A 73 11.77 -10.64 0.57
CA PHE A 73 11.28 -11.33 1.75
C PHE A 73 11.33 -12.86 1.61
N ALA A 74 10.91 -13.40 0.46
CA ALA A 74 10.99 -14.83 0.19
C ALA A 74 12.44 -15.34 0.25
N TRP A 75 13.38 -14.61 -0.37
CA TRP A 75 14.81 -14.96 -0.33
C TRP A 75 15.41 -14.90 1.08
N SER A 76 15.11 -13.87 1.87
CA SER A 76 15.64 -13.75 3.24
C SER A 76 15.04 -14.78 4.20
N SER A 77 13.86 -15.31 3.88
CA SER A 77 13.15 -16.33 4.67
C SER A 77 13.37 -17.76 4.18
N ASN A 78 14.22 -17.96 3.15
CA ASN A 78 14.44 -19.26 2.49
C ASN A 78 13.13 -19.92 1.98
N LEU A 79 12.18 -19.09 1.55
CA LEU A 79 10.89 -19.50 1.00
C LEU A 79 10.90 -19.40 -0.53
N GLU A 80 10.07 -20.19 -1.19
CA GLU A 80 9.81 -20.06 -2.62
C GLU A 80 9.14 -18.70 -2.93
N ARG A 81 9.37 -18.17 -4.13
CA ARG A 81 8.87 -16.82 -4.51
C ARG A 81 7.35 -16.74 -4.47
N ASP A 82 6.68 -17.80 -4.88
CA ASP A 82 5.22 -17.90 -4.89
C ASP A 82 4.66 -17.75 -3.47
N LEU A 83 5.32 -18.33 -2.47
CA LEU A 83 4.95 -18.14 -1.06
C LEU A 83 5.06 -16.68 -0.61
N GLY A 84 6.07 -15.95 -1.10
CA GLY A 84 6.20 -14.51 -0.84
C GLY A 84 5.06 -13.69 -1.43
N HIS A 85 4.59 -14.04 -2.63
CA HIS A 85 3.43 -13.39 -3.24
C HIS A 85 2.13 -13.73 -2.51
N HIS A 86 1.93 -14.99 -2.09
CA HIS A 86 0.79 -15.38 -1.26
C HIS A 86 0.74 -14.63 0.08
N GLN A 87 1.89 -14.49 0.76
CA GLN A 87 1.96 -13.69 1.99
C GLN A 87 1.69 -12.21 1.72
N GLY A 88 2.11 -11.70 0.55
CA GLY A 88 1.76 -10.36 0.11
C GLY A 88 0.25 -10.16 -0.07
N LYS A 89 -0.48 -11.16 -0.58
CA LYS A 89 -1.95 -11.14 -0.66
C LYS A 89 -2.59 -11.11 0.73
N GLU A 90 -2.15 -11.96 1.65
CA GLU A 90 -2.71 -11.96 3.02
C GLU A 90 -2.41 -10.65 3.74
N LYS A 91 -1.22 -10.07 3.52
CA LYS A 91 -0.90 -8.75 4.04
C LYS A 91 -1.83 -7.66 3.52
N LEU A 92 -2.16 -7.68 2.23
CA LEU A 92 -3.10 -6.73 1.64
C LEU A 92 -4.46 -6.78 2.33
N LYS A 93 -4.95 -7.97 2.66
CA LYS A 93 -6.21 -8.14 3.42
C LYS A 93 -6.13 -7.48 4.80
N GLU A 94 -5.03 -7.71 5.52
CA GLU A 94 -4.81 -7.05 6.82
C GLU A 94 -4.75 -5.52 6.70
N VAL A 95 -4.01 -5.00 5.72
CA VAL A 95 -3.90 -3.55 5.50
C VAL A 95 -5.25 -2.94 5.14
N MET A 96 -6.02 -3.60 4.27
CA MET A 96 -7.37 -3.17 3.92
C MET A 96 -8.27 -3.07 5.16
N ASP A 97 -8.24 -4.07 6.06
CA ASP A 97 -8.97 -4.01 7.33
C ASP A 97 -8.52 -2.80 8.18
N TRP A 98 -7.22 -2.48 8.21
CA TRP A 98 -6.72 -1.33 8.98
C TRP A 98 -7.11 0.02 8.37
N VAL A 99 -7.13 0.15 7.05
CA VAL A 99 -7.56 1.37 6.35
C VAL A 99 -9.07 1.57 6.52
N LEU A 100 -9.86 0.49 6.41
CA LEU A 100 -11.29 0.49 6.72
C LEU A 100 -11.57 0.87 8.18
N ASP A 101 -10.80 0.36 9.15
CA ASP A 101 -10.91 0.71 10.57
C ASP A 101 -10.66 2.20 10.84
N LEU A 102 -9.82 2.84 10.02
CA LEU A 102 -9.52 4.27 10.12
C LEU A 102 -10.58 5.15 9.44
N GLY A 103 -11.47 4.58 8.62
CA GLY A 103 -12.47 5.33 7.88
C GLY A 103 -11.91 6.16 6.73
N ILE A 104 -10.75 5.76 6.19
CA ILE A 104 -10.16 6.38 4.99
C ILE A 104 -10.95 5.88 3.77
N PRO A 105 -11.61 6.75 2.98
CA PRO A 105 -12.57 6.32 1.96
C PRO A 105 -11.94 5.75 0.68
N TYR A 106 -10.71 6.14 0.33
CA TYR A 106 -10.05 5.69 -0.91
C TYR A 106 -8.75 4.97 -0.63
N PHE A 107 -8.60 3.78 -1.22
CA PHE A 107 -7.39 2.97 -1.08
C PHE A 107 -6.95 2.40 -2.42
N THR A 108 -5.75 2.76 -2.88
CA THR A 108 -5.20 2.30 -4.15
C THR A 108 -3.92 1.49 -3.94
N VAL A 109 -3.76 0.36 -4.64
CA VAL A 109 -2.55 -0.47 -4.54
C VAL A 109 -1.93 -0.78 -5.89
N TYR A 110 -0.60 -0.77 -5.94
CA TYR A 110 0.15 -1.15 -7.13
C TYR A 110 0.42 -2.65 -7.18
N ALA A 111 -0.39 -3.40 -7.92
CA ALA A 111 -0.33 -4.86 -7.94
C ALA A 111 0.52 -5.43 -9.10
N LEU A 112 0.43 -4.86 -10.30
CA LEU A 112 1.21 -5.28 -11.48
C LEU A 112 1.53 -4.10 -12.39
N SER A 113 2.82 -3.80 -12.59
CA SER A 113 3.24 -2.75 -13.55
C SER A 113 3.35 -3.24 -14.99
N THR A 114 3.28 -2.31 -15.95
CA THR A 114 3.56 -2.58 -17.36
C THR A 114 5.00 -3.07 -17.58
N GLU A 115 5.97 -2.57 -16.80
CA GLU A 115 7.36 -3.07 -16.84
C GLU A 115 7.45 -4.51 -16.33
N ASN A 116 6.73 -4.85 -15.26
CA ASN A 116 6.72 -6.22 -14.74
C ASN A 116 6.15 -7.23 -15.73
N MET A 117 5.19 -6.84 -16.57
CA MET A 117 4.71 -7.67 -17.66
C MET A 117 5.76 -7.94 -18.74
N ARG A 118 6.73 -7.03 -18.92
CA ARG A 118 7.80 -7.17 -19.92
C ARG A 118 9.04 -7.89 -19.36
N GLU A 119 9.30 -7.72 -18.06
CA GLU A 119 10.54 -8.16 -17.41
C GLU A 119 10.45 -9.55 -16.76
N ARG A 120 9.25 -10.00 -16.37
CA ARG A 120 9.06 -11.28 -15.66
C ARG A 120 8.85 -12.44 -16.65
N SER A 121 9.20 -13.66 -16.24
CA SER A 121 8.97 -14.86 -17.06
C SER A 121 7.48 -15.18 -17.16
N GLU A 122 7.09 -15.92 -18.20
CA GLU A 122 5.69 -16.36 -18.40
C GLU A 122 5.18 -17.18 -17.21
N ASP A 123 6.02 -18.06 -16.63
CA ASP A 123 5.68 -18.83 -15.44
C ASP A 123 5.39 -17.92 -14.23
N GLU A 124 6.24 -16.91 -13.98
CA GLU A 124 6.05 -15.98 -12.86
C GLU A 124 4.79 -15.13 -13.05
N LEU A 125 4.53 -14.68 -14.29
CA LEU A 125 3.28 -13.98 -14.64
C LEU A 125 2.07 -14.90 -14.47
N GLY A 126 2.18 -16.17 -14.85
CA GLY A 126 1.15 -17.20 -14.65
C GLY A 126 0.72 -17.32 -13.19
N SER A 127 1.69 -17.50 -12.29
CA SER A 127 1.44 -17.55 -10.84
C SER A 127 0.81 -16.27 -10.28
N LEU A 128 1.23 -15.10 -10.77
CA LEU A 128 0.63 -13.81 -10.35
C LEU A 128 -0.81 -13.69 -10.83
N TYR A 129 -1.11 -14.09 -12.07
CA TYR A 129 -2.47 -14.10 -12.59
C TYR A 129 -3.36 -15.06 -11.80
N ASP A 130 -2.86 -16.23 -11.38
CA ASP A 130 -3.59 -17.13 -10.47
C ASP A 130 -3.91 -16.45 -9.14
N LEU A 131 -2.94 -15.73 -8.57
CA LEU A 131 -3.11 -15.01 -7.33
C LEU A 131 -4.13 -13.87 -7.45
N TYR A 132 -4.13 -13.11 -8.55
CA TYR A 132 -5.09 -12.05 -8.79
C TYR A 132 -6.50 -12.60 -8.98
N VAL A 133 -6.67 -13.67 -9.76
CA VAL A 133 -7.97 -14.34 -9.92
C VAL A 133 -8.50 -14.79 -8.56
N ALA A 134 -7.68 -15.51 -7.78
CA ALA A 134 -8.08 -15.98 -6.46
C ALA A 134 -8.37 -14.83 -5.48
N GLY A 135 -7.65 -13.71 -5.55
CA GLY A 135 -7.90 -12.53 -4.72
C GLY A 135 -9.18 -11.79 -5.08
N LEU A 136 -9.43 -11.58 -6.37
CA LEU A 136 -10.62 -10.89 -6.87
C LEU A 136 -11.88 -11.72 -6.65
N ASP A 137 -11.83 -13.03 -6.87
CA ASP A 137 -12.96 -13.93 -6.60
C ASP A 137 -13.27 -14.01 -5.09
N GLU A 138 -12.26 -13.99 -4.23
CA GLU A 138 -12.45 -13.91 -2.78
C GLU A 138 -13.11 -12.59 -2.37
N ILE A 139 -12.62 -11.46 -2.89
CA ILE A 139 -13.19 -10.12 -2.64
C ILE A 139 -14.66 -10.05 -3.07
N ALA A 140 -15.01 -10.65 -4.22
CA ALA A 140 -16.35 -10.64 -4.77
C ALA A 140 -17.39 -11.29 -3.83
N GLU A 141 -16.98 -12.21 -2.96
CA GLU A 141 -17.86 -12.96 -2.06
C GLU A 141 -17.59 -12.68 -0.57
N ASP A 142 -16.55 -11.91 -0.22
CA ASP A 142 -16.17 -11.66 1.17
C ASP A 142 -17.27 -10.87 1.91
N PRO A 143 -17.89 -11.42 2.97
CA PRO A 143 -18.94 -10.73 3.72
C PRO A 143 -18.50 -9.37 4.29
N ARG A 144 -17.21 -9.18 4.56
CA ARG A 144 -16.66 -7.92 5.07
C ARG A 144 -16.74 -6.83 4.01
N ILE A 145 -16.39 -7.14 2.75
CA ILE A 145 -16.46 -6.21 1.61
C ILE A 145 -17.89 -5.69 1.46
N HIS A 146 -18.86 -6.61 1.44
CA HIS A 146 -20.28 -6.26 1.31
C HIS A 146 -20.83 -5.51 2.53
N SER A 147 -20.54 -5.97 3.75
CA SER A 147 -21.05 -5.33 4.98
C SER A 147 -20.46 -3.95 5.24
N ARG A 148 -19.27 -3.66 4.68
CA ARG A 148 -18.56 -2.38 4.83
C ARG A 148 -18.75 -1.46 3.63
N GLY A 149 -19.61 -1.81 2.68
CA GLY A 149 -19.90 -0.96 1.53
C GLY A 149 -18.67 -0.69 0.66
N VAL A 150 -17.81 -1.70 0.46
CA VAL A 150 -16.60 -1.58 -0.37
C VAL A 150 -16.95 -1.80 -1.83
N ARG A 151 -16.72 -0.77 -2.65
CA ARG A 151 -16.68 -0.86 -4.12
C ARG A 151 -15.27 -1.17 -4.58
N VAL A 152 -15.12 -2.09 -5.52
CA VAL A 152 -13.83 -2.53 -6.04
C VAL A 152 -13.70 -2.09 -7.49
N GLN A 153 -12.49 -1.68 -7.88
CA GLN A 153 -12.15 -1.27 -9.25
C GLN A 153 -10.75 -1.73 -9.60
N ALA A 154 -10.54 -2.16 -10.85
CA ALA A 154 -9.21 -2.35 -11.40
C ALA A 154 -8.92 -1.24 -12.43
N VAL A 155 -7.69 -0.75 -12.44
CA VAL A 155 -7.23 0.29 -13.39
C VAL A 155 -5.91 -0.10 -14.04
N GLY A 156 -5.72 0.31 -15.30
CA GLY A 156 -4.55 -0.03 -16.11
C GLY A 156 -4.95 -0.54 -17.49
N ARG A 157 -4.01 -1.13 -18.24
CA ARG A 157 -4.28 -1.69 -19.57
C ARG A 157 -4.89 -3.09 -19.45
N LEU A 158 -6.11 -3.17 -18.92
CA LEU A 158 -6.77 -4.43 -18.57
C LEU A 158 -6.94 -5.36 -19.78
N ASP A 159 -7.10 -4.82 -20.99
CA ASP A 159 -7.18 -5.59 -22.24
C ASP A 159 -5.91 -6.41 -22.54
N SER A 160 -4.76 -6.03 -21.97
CA SER A 160 -3.51 -6.79 -22.11
C SER A 160 -3.44 -8.03 -21.19
N LEU A 161 -4.36 -8.15 -20.23
CA LEU A 161 -4.39 -9.28 -19.29
C LEU A 161 -5.09 -10.51 -19.90
N PRO A 162 -4.75 -11.73 -19.46
CA PRO A 162 -5.47 -12.94 -19.87
C PRO A 162 -6.97 -12.88 -19.56
N SER A 163 -7.80 -13.57 -20.36
CA SER A 163 -9.27 -13.54 -20.21
C SER A 163 -9.72 -13.89 -18.80
N ARG A 164 -9.13 -14.93 -18.18
CA ARG A 164 -9.44 -15.35 -16.81
C ARG A 164 -9.26 -14.25 -15.77
N VAL A 165 -8.28 -13.36 -15.95
CA VAL A 165 -8.04 -12.22 -15.04
C VAL A 165 -9.09 -11.14 -15.29
N ARG A 166 -9.37 -10.81 -16.56
CA ARG A 166 -10.43 -9.85 -16.92
C ARG A 166 -11.80 -10.29 -16.42
N GLU A 167 -12.12 -11.58 -16.52
CA GLU A 167 -13.38 -12.14 -16.00
C GLU A 167 -13.46 -12.05 -14.47
N ALA A 168 -12.36 -12.25 -13.74
CA ALA A 168 -12.33 -12.09 -12.29
C ALA A 168 -12.48 -10.62 -11.87
N ILE A 169 -11.86 -9.70 -12.62
CA ILE A 169 -12.04 -8.25 -12.44
C ILE A 169 -13.53 -7.88 -12.63
N ASP A 170 -14.14 -8.30 -13.73
CA ASP A 170 -15.54 -8.00 -14.04
C ASP A 170 -16.49 -8.53 -12.97
N ARG A 171 -16.25 -9.75 -12.46
CA ARG A 171 -17.01 -10.31 -11.33
C ARG A 171 -16.90 -9.43 -10.09
N ALA A 172 -15.68 -9.08 -9.66
CA ALA A 172 -15.47 -8.28 -8.46
C ALA A 172 -16.09 -6.88 -8.57
N GLN A 173 -15.91 -6.21 -9.72
CA GLN A 173 -16.51 -4.90 -9.98
C GLN A 173 -18.04 -4.97 -10.00
N SER A 174 -18.62 -5.93 -10.73
CA SER A 174 -20.07 -6.09 -10.84
C SER A 174 -20.72 -6.44 -9.51
N ARG A 175 -20.11 -7.33 -8.71
CA ARG A 175 -20.60 -7.71 -7.37
C ARG A 175 -20.57 -6.57 -6.38
N THR A 176 -19.72 -5.56 -6.59
CA THR A 176 -19.52 -4.45 -5.67
C THR A 176 -19.96 -3.09 -6.20
N ALA A 177 -20.55 -3.05 -7.40
CA ALA A 177 -20.88 -1.81 -8.11
C ALA A 177 -21.88 -0.90 -7.38
N SER A 178 -22.77 -1.47 -6.57
CA SER A 178 -23.77 -0.71 -5.81
C SER A 178 -23.24 -0.11 -4.51
N HIS A 179 -21.99 -0.40 -4.12
CA HIS A 179 -21.40 0.12 -2.90
C HIS A 179 -20.77 1.50 -3.11
N SER A 180 -20.69 2.29 -2.04
CA SER A 180 -20.20 3.67 -2.10
C SER A 180 -19.46 4.15 -0.84
N ASP A 181 -19.36 3.34 0.20
CA ASP A 181 -18.80 3.77 1.50
C ASP A 181 -17.26 3.80 1.46
N PHE A 182 -16.66 2.98 0.58
CA PHE A 182 -15.22 2.87 0.39
C PHE A 182 -14.92 2.43 -1.05
N LEU A 183 -13.87 2.97 -1.65
CA LEU A 183 -13.40 2.57 -2.98
C LEU A 183 -12.00 1.95 -2.89
N PHE A 184 -11.93 0.66 -3.23
CA PHE A 184 -10.69 -0.10 -3.34
C PHE A 184 -10.24 -0.23 -4.80
N THR A 185 -9.09 0.36 -5.13
CA THR A 185 -8.54 0.38 -6.49
C THR A 185 -7.29 -0.48 -6.60
N VAL A 186 -7.28 -1.40 -7.56
CA VAL A 186 -6.14 -2.27 -7.85
C VAL A 186 -5.53 -1.92 -9.20
N CYS A 187 -4.29 -1.44 -9.21
CA CYS A 187 -3.58 -1.13 -10.44
C CYS A 187 -2.95 -2.40 -11.04
N LEU A 188 -3.48 -2.86 -12.17
CA LEU A 188 -3.07 -4.08 -12.89
C LEU A 188 -2.70 -3.75 -14.34
N ALA A 189 -1.56 -4.26 -14.81
CA ALA A 189 -1.00 -3.83 -16.10
C ALA A 189 -0.92 -2.30 -16.21
N TYR A 190 -0.58 -1.65 -15.08
CA TYR A 190 -0.64 -0.21 -14.94
C TYR A 190 0.74 0.44 -15.12
N GLY A 191 0.76 1.63 -15.70
CA GLY A 191 1.91 2.51 -15.74
C GLY A 191 1.44 3.94 -16.00
N GLY A 192 1.89 4.89 -15.18
CA GLY A 192 1.43 6.29 -15.24
C GLY A 192 1.78 6.98 -16.55
N ARG A 193 2.92 6.63 -17.17
CA ARG A 193 3.26 7.09 -18.52
C ARG A 193 2.28 6.55 -19.56
N GLU A 194 1.96 5.26 -19.49
CA GLU A 194 0.98 4.63 -20.37
C GLU A 194 -0.42 5.23 -20.19
N GLU A 195 -0.84 5.48 -18.94
CA GLU A 195 -2.10 6.15 -18.61
C GLU A 195 -2.17 7.55 -19.24
N ILE A 196 -1.14 8.39 -19.05
CA ILE A 196 -1.10 9.74 -19.65
C ILE A 196 -1.18 9.66 -21.17
N VAL A 197 -0.46 8.71 -21.80
CA VAL A 197 -0.49 8.55 -23.26
C VAL A 197 -1.88 8.16 -23.74
N ASP A 198 -2.55 7.25 -23.04
CA ASP A 198 -3.88 6.79 -23.42
C ASP A 198 -4.94 7.90 -23.18
N ALA A 199 -4.86 8.63 -22.08
CA ALA A 199 -5.70 9.81 -21.82
C ALA A 199 -5.55 10.89 -22.91
N VAL A 200 -4.31 11.21 -23.30
CA VAL A 200 -4.03 12.18 -24.37
C VAL A 200 -4.56 11.71 -25.72
N ARG A 201 -4.52 10.39 -26.01
CA ARG A 201 -5.10 9.83 -27.24
C ARG A 201 -6.61 9.98 -27.27
N GLU A 202 -7.29 9.77 -26.15
CA GLU A 202 -8.74 9.97 -26.05
C GLU A 202 -9.12 11.43 -26.27
N VAL A 203 -8.44 12.37 -25.60
CA VAL A 203 -8.62 13.82 -25.81
C VAL A 203 -8.39 14.19 -27.28
N ALA A 204 -7.34 13.66 -27.91
CA ALA A 204 -7.05 13.93 -29.32
C ALA A 204 -8.12 13.35 -30.26
N ALA A 205 -8.71 12.20 -29.93
CA ALA A 205 -9.81 11.61 -30.70
C ALA A 205 -11.11 12.42 -30.58
N GLU A 206 -11.43 12.94 -29.38
CA GLU A 206 -12.56 13.85 -29.16
C GLU A 206 -12.36 15.18 -29.91
N HIS A 207 -11.13 15.70 -29.94
CA HIS A 207 -10.83 16.87 -30.75
C HIS A 207 -11.00 16.59 -32.25
N ALA A 208 -10.47 15.47 -32.75
CA ALA A 208 -10.54 15.11 -34.16
C ALA A 208 -11.97 14.85 -34.66
N SER A 209 -12.87 14.40 -33.78
CA SER A 209 -14.30 14.20 -34.08
C SER A 209 -15.12 15.50 -34.01
N GLY A 210 -14.58 16.56 -33.41
CA GLY A 210 -15.26 17.85 -33.21
C GLY A 210 -16.01 17.96 -31.89
N ASP A 211 -15.91 16.96 -31.01
CA ASP A 211 -16.56 16.93 -29.70
C ASP A 211 -15.84 17.81 -28.67
N LEU A 212 -14.55 18.13 -28.90
CA LEU A 212 -13.72 18.97 -28.03
C LEU A 212 -12.94 20.04 -28.82
N ALA A 213 -13.07 21.30 -28.42
CA ALA A 213 -12.28 22.39 -29.01
C ALA A 213 -10.82 22.35 -28.50
N LEU A 214 -9.85 22.68 -29.35
CA LEU A 214 -8.42 22.65 -29.01
C LEU A 214 -8.11 23.54 -27.80
N GLU A 215 -8.74 24.71 -27.74
CA GLU A 215 -8.57 25.71 -26.68
C GLU A 215 -9.19 25.28 -25.35
N SER A 216 -10.06 24.27 -25.36
CA SER A 216 -10.67 23.68 -24.17
C SER A 216 -9.85 22.54 -23.59
N ILE A 217 -8.78 22.11 -24.25
CA ILE A 217 -7.89 21.05 -23.75
C ILE A 217 -7.04 21.62 -22.62
N ASP A 218 -7.36 21.22 -21.40
CA ASP A 218 -6.64 21.58 -20.19
C ASP A 218 -6.38 20.35 -19.31
N SER A 219 -5.79 20.56 -18.12
CA SER A 219 -5.53 19.49 -17.17
C SER A 219 -6.80 18.78 -16.72
N ALA A 220 -7.96 19.44 -16.69
CA ALA A 220 -9.23 18.81 -16.30
C ALA A 220 -9.71 17.85 -17.39
N GLN A 221 -9.59 18.22 -18.66
CA GLN A 221 -9.90 17.31 -19.78
C GLN A 221 -9.01 16.08 -19.76
N ILE A 222 -7.70 16.25 -19.52
CA ILE A 222 -6.77 15.12 -19.41
C ILE A 222 -7.12 14.24 -18.20
N SER A 223 -7.34 14.83 -17.02
CA SER A 223 -7.74 14.10 -15.80
C SER A 223 -9.01 13.28 -16.01
N SER A 224 -9.98 13.79 -16.78
CA SER A 224 -11.24 13.08 -17.06
C SER A 224 -11.08 11.81 -17.91
N LYS A 225 -9.92 11.66 -18.58
CA LYS A 225 -9.57 10.50 -19.42
C LYS A 225 -8.52 9.58 -18.78
N MET A 226 -8.05 9.90 -17.57
CA MET A 226 -7.20 8.99 -16.81
C MET A 226 -7.99 7.75 -16.41
N TYR A 227 -7.31 6.62 -16.17
CA TYR A 227 -7.96 5.41 -15.68
C TYR A 227 -8.59 5.62 -14.29
N THR A 228 -8.13 6.64 -13.57
CA THR A 228 -8.56 7.03 -12.22
C THR A 228 -9.47 8.25 -12.19
N ALA A 229 -10.19 8.57 -13.28
CA ALA A 229 -10.98 9.79 -13.37
C ALA A 229 -12.07 9.95 -12.27
N ASP A 230 -12.46 8.84 -11.62
CA ASP A 230 -13.42 8.81 -10.51
C ASP A 230 -12.78 8.81 -9.11
N LEU A 231 -11.45 8.95 -9.02
CA LEU A 231 -10.71 9.03 -7.76
C LEU A 231 -10.22 10.45 -7.48
N PRO A 232 -10.26 10.92 -6.21
CA PRO A 232 -9.47 12.07 -5.82
C PRO A 232 -7.97 11.72 -5.89
N ASP A 233 -7.13 12.73 -6.02
CA ASP A 233 -5.68 12.56 -5.94
C ASP A 233 -5.27 11.94 -4.59
N PRO A 234 -4.26 11.05 -4.55
CA PRO A 234 -3.76 10.52 -3.28
C PRO A 234 -3.22 11.63 -2.37
N ASP A 235 -3.57 11.59 -1.10
CA ASP A 235 -2.93 12.45 -0.09
C ASP A 235 -1.58 11.89 0.34
N LEU A 236 -1.51 10.55 0.45
CA LEU A 236 -0.35 9.84 0.98
C LEU A 236 -0.02 8.63 0.10
N VAL A 237 1.20 8.60 -0.41
CA VAL A 237 1.75 7.45 -1.13
C VAL A 237 2.81 6.78 -0.27
N ILE A 238 2.57 5.51 0.08
CA ILE A 238 3.48 4.68 0.85
C ILE A 238 4.21 3.72 -0.09
N ARG A 239 5.53 3.61 0.04
CA ARG A 239 6.31 2.58 -0.63
C ARG A 239 7.16 1.80 0.35
N THR A 240 7.01 0.48 0.30
CA THR A 240 7.77 -0.46 1.14
C THR A 240 9.12 -0.81 0.55
N SER A 241 9.93 -1.55 1.31
CA SER A 241 11.21 -2.17 0.95
C SER A 241 12.42 -1.27 0.70
N GLY A 242 12.37 -0.01 1.14
CA GLY A 242 13.52 0.91 1.16
C GLY A 242 13.86 1.56 -0.17
N GLU A 243 13.00 1.40 -1.18
CA GLU A 243 13.22 2.00 -2.50
C GLU A 243 12.62 3.40 -2.55
N GLU A 244 13.45 4.43 -2.69
CA GLU A 244 13.03 5.85 -2.76
C GLU A 244 12.75 6.29 -4.20
N ARG A 245 11.78 5.65 -4.85
CA ARG A 245 11.30 6.04 -6.19
C ARG A 245 9.82 5.73 -6.36
N ILE A 246 9.19 6.30 -7.38
CA ILE A 246 7.75 6.10 -7.66
C ILE A 246 7.51 4.89 -8.59
N SER A 247 8.46 4.54 -9.45
CA SER A 247 8.33 3.41 -10.39
C SER A 247 7.09 3.51 -11.29
N ASN A 248 6.87 4.66 -11.92
CA ASN A 248 5.78 4.85 -12.89
C ASN A 248 4.38 4.64 -12.29
N PHE A 249 4.20 4.86 -10.99
CA PHE A 249 2.92 4.75 -10.29
C PHE A 249 2.23 6.11 -10.16
N LEU A 250 0.97 6.24 -10.58
CA LEU A 250 0.10 7.41 -10.38
C LEU A 250 0.77 8.77 -10.68
N LEU A 251 1.59 8.85 -11.74
CA LEU A 251 2.50 9.99 -11.97
C LEU A 251 1.79 11.35 -12.06
N TRP A 252 0.56 11.35 -12.57
CA TRP A 252 -0.26 12.55 -12.69
C TRP A 252 -0.89 12.93 -11.36
N GLN A 253 -1.49 11.93 -10.71
CA GLN A 253 -2.30 12.06 -9.49
C GLN A 253 -1.43 12.40 -8.27
N ILE A 254 -0.16 11.96 -8.24
CA ILE A 254 0.70 12.16 -7.07
C ILE A 254 1.47 13.49 -7.07
N ALA A 255 1.15 14.41 -7.98
CA ALA A 255 1.89 15.66 -8.15
C ALA A 255 2.01 16.48 -6.85
N TYR A 256 1.03 16.35 -5.96
CA TYR A 256 0.97 17.05 -4.66
C TYR A 256 0.87 16.11 -3.45
N SER A 257 1.02 14.79 -3.64
CA SER A 257 0.95 13.83 -2.54
C SER A 257 2.16 13.91 -1.62
N GLU A 258 1.95 13.59 -0.34
CA GLU A 258 3.05 13.25 0.55
C GLU A 258 3.58 11.86 0.25
N LEU A 259 4.91 11.73 0.22
CA LEU A 259 5.60 10.48 -0.08
C LEU A 259 6.24 9.91 1.19
N HIS A 260 5.88 8.67 1.53
CA HIS A 260 6.43 7.95 2.67
C HIS A 260 7.14 6.67 2.22
N PHE A 261 8.45 6.61 2.43
CA PHE A 261 9.27 5.44 2.12
C PHE A 261 9.65 4.71 3.40
N THR A 262 9.51 3.39 3.42
CA THR A 262 9.89 2.53 4.54
C THR A 262 10.73 1.35 4.09
N ASP A 263 11.73 0.98 4.89
CA ASP A 263 12.60 -0.17 4.65
C ASP A 263 11.90 -1.52 4.87
N VAL A 264 10.74 -1.50 5.54
CA VAL A 264 9.95 -2.71 5.83
C VAL A 264 9.49 -3.36 4.54
N HIS A 265 9.78 -4.65 4.35
CA HIS A 265 9.27 -5.41 3.20
C HIS A 265 7.76 -5.62 3.30
N TRP A 266 7.06 -5.62 2.17
CA TRP A 266 5.59 -5.71 2.15
C TRP A 266 5.03 -6.84 3.03
N PRO A 267 5.47 -8.12 2.94
CA PRO A 267 4.94 -9.18 3.81
C PRO A 267 5.11 -8.93 5.32
N SER A 268 6.07 -8.10 5.72
CA SER A 268 6.33 -7.71 7.11
C SER A 268 5.64 -6.42 7.54
N PHE A 269 4.96 -5.71 6.64
CA PHE A 269 4.33 -4.43 6.93
C PHE A 269 3.29 -4.58 8.06
N SER A 270 3.36 -3.72 9.06
CA SER A 270 2.54 -3.82 10.27
C SER A 270 1.55 -2.66 10.39
N LYS A 271 0.55 -2.82 11.26
CA LYS A 271 -0.41 -1.75 11.57
C LYS A 271 0.29 -0.51 12.12
N ASN A 272 1.40 -0.69 12.84
CA ASN A 272 2.19 0.42 13.36
C ASN A 272 2.93 1.16 12.23
N ASP A 273 3.41 0.48 11.20
CA ASP A 273 4.06 1.12 10.04
C ASP A 273 3.06 2.00 9.26
N LEU A 274 1.83 1.51 9.05
CA LEU A 274 0.75 2.31 8.46
C LEU A 274 0.47 3.57 9.30
N TYR A 275 0.37 3.39 10.62
CA TYR A 275 0.10 4.49 11.53
C TYR A 275 1.24 5.51 11.59
N GLU A 276 2.50 5.06 11.50
CA GLU A 276 3.66 5.95 11.42
C GLU A 276 3.68 6.74 10.09
N ALA A 277 3.26 6.12 8.98
CA ALA A 277 3.12 6.82 7.71
C ALA A 277 2.06 7.92 7.77
N ILE A 278 0.89 7.63 8.35
CA ILE A 278 -0.20 8.61 8.55
C ILE A 278 0.22 9.71 9.54
N ASP A 279 0.93 9.35 10.62
CA ASP A 279 1.48 10.34 11.55
C ASP A 279 2.46 11.29 10.86
N SER A 280 3.28 10.77 9.94
CA SER A 280 4.19 11.56 9.13
C SER A 280 3.44 12.58 8.27
N TYR A 281 2.36 12.16 7.62
CA TYR A 281 1.45 13.01 6.86
C TYR A 281 0.85 14.13 7.73
N GLN A 282 0.27 13.78 8.88
CA GLN A 282 -0.32 14.75 9.82
C GLN A 282 0.68 15.80 10.31
N ASN A 283 1.92 15.41 10.58
CA ASN A 283 2.97 16.32 11.04
C ASN A 283 3.55 17.21 9.92
N ARG A 284 3.25 16.92 8.65
CA ARG A 284 3.64 17.77 7.51
C ARG A 284 2.56 18.78 7.15
N GLY A 285 1.29 18.35 7.14
CA GLY A 285 0.15 19.28 6.97
C GLY A 285 0.16 20.42 7.98
N ARG A 286 0.52 20.14 9.24
CA ARG A 286 0.68 21.16 10.30
C ARG A 286 1.79 22.19 10.05
N ARG A 287 2.80 21.90 9.23
CA ARG A 287 3.90 22.83 8.93
C ARG A 287 3.55 23.86 7.85
N TYR A 288 2.49 23.63 7.07
CA TYR A 288 1.98 24.59 6.09
C TYR A 288 0.92 25.55 6.68
N GLY A 289 0.59 25.40 7.97
CA GLY A 289 -0.46 26.15 8.67
C GLY A 289 0.02 27.01 9.86
N GLU A 290 1.30 27.41 9.91
CA GLU A 290 1.79 28.53 10.73
C GLU A 290 2.42 29.63 9.85
#